data_AF-A0A2J7ZHF5-F1
#
_entry.id   AF-A0A2J7ZHF5-F1
#
_cell.length_a   1.000
_cell.length_b   1.000
_cell.length_c   1.000
_cell.angle_alpha   90.00
_cell.angle_beta   90.00
_cell.angle_gamma   90.00
#
_symmetry.space_group_name_H-M   'P 1'
#
loop_
_entity.id
_entity.type
_entity.pdbx_description
1 polymer ?
#
loop_
_entity_poly.entity_id
_entity_poly.type
_entity_poly.pdbx_seq_one_letter_code
_entity_poly.pdbx_strand_id
1 'polypeptide(L)'
;MSTSLSSLSSLTEYLEKVSIFLRAHFPNCILIPTKSNSKVPVEGGSNSKNPLVVHKGVSIDKLWQDWDDKHKANCSKGLLIVMRSHMLVLDVDDEDVAHRLLNDFPSLKTTATQKTSSGYHFFFRRTAACDKIGLFDKARCLFDSDKKVLPIDIKTVCSTGTGGAISIFPSPNKKWIRALYDHPPIDLPDDLFEYIVDHHKDFQ
;
A
#
# COMPACT_ATOMS: atom_id res chain seq x y z
N MET A 1 19.17 2.34 22.94
CA MET A 1 19.92 2.82 21.76
C MET A 1 18.91 3.05 20.65
N SER A 2 18.57 4.31 20.42
CA SER A 2 17.57 4.74 19.43
C SER A 2 18.31 4.98 18.11
N THR A 3 18.13 4.08 17.13
CA THR A 3 18.53 4.32 15.76
C THR A 3 17.56 5.32 15.13
N SER A 4 17.80 6.60 15.43
CA SER A 4 17.30 7.72 14.65
C SER A 4 17.73 7.53 13.20
N LEU A 5 16.77 7.42 12.28
CA LEU A 5 16.98 7.37 10.83
C LEU A 5 17.60 8.70 10.35
N SER A 6 18.91 8.83 10.49
CA SER A 6 19.71 9.97 10.04
C SER A 6 20.23 9.84 8.60
N SER A 7 19.73 8.89 7.80
CA SER A 7 20.07 8.84 6.38
C SER A 7 18.88 8.42 5.52
N LEU A 8 17.85 9.27 5.44
CA LEU A 8 17.16 9.42 4.16
C LEU A 8 18.14 10.15 3.24
N SER A 9 18.98 9.35 2.60
CA SER A 9 19.41 9.60 1.24
C SER A 9 18.32 10.34 0.45
N SER A 10 18.71 11.31 -0.37
CA SER A 10 17.80 12.17 -1.16
C SER A 10 16.53 11.46 -1.66
N LEU A 11 15.41 12.20 -1.80
CA LEU A 11 14.15 11.67 -2.35
C LEU A 11 14.39 10.82 -3.62
N THR A 12 15.35 11.21 -4.46
CA THR A 12 15.80 10.44 -5.63
C THR A 12 16.26 9.01 -5.29
N GLU A 13 17.14 8.83 -4.29
CA GLU A 13 17.61 7.50 -3.87
C GLU A 13 16.47 6.66 -3.29
N TYR A 14 15.58 7.27 -2.50
CA TYR A 14 14.38 6.59 -2.02
C TYR A 14 13.55 6.05 -3.19
N LEU A 15 13.26 6.91 -4.18
CA LEU A 15 12.46 6.56 -5.34
C LEU A 15 13.12 5.47 -6.20
N GLU A 16 14.45 5.50 -6.32
CA GLU A 16 15.21 4.44 -6.98
C GLU A 16 15.02 3.09 -6.27
N LYS A 17 15.27 3.05 -4.95
CA LYS A 17 15.17 1.82 -4.17
C LYS A 17 13.77 1.19 -4.22
N VAL A 18 12.72 2.00 -4.07
CA VAL A 18 11.34 1.48 -4.16
C VAL A 18 10.99 1.05 -5.58
N SER A 19 11.49 1.73 -6.62
CA SER A 19 11.27 1.32 -8.02
C SER A 19 11.90 -0.04 -8.31
N ILE A 20 13.17 -0.21 -7.92
CA ILE A 20 13.92 -1.47 -8.09
C ILE A 20 13.20 -2.60 -7.34
N PHE A 21 12.84 -2.35 -6.09
CA PHE A 21 12.15 -3.34 -5.26
C PHE A 21 10.82 -3.80 -5.89
N LEU A 22 9.98 -2.87 -6.34
CA LEU A 22 8.70 -3.23 -6.97
C LEU A 22 8.92 -4.01 -8.26
N ARG A 23 9.86 -3.60 -9.13
CA ARG A 23 10.15 -4.34 -10.36
C ARG A 23 10.64 -5.76 -10.09
N ALA A 24 11.46 -5.95 -9.06
CA ALA A 24 12.01 -7.26 -8.71
C ALA A 24 10.97 -8.19 -8.06
N HIS A 25 10.13 -7.67 -7.18
CA HIS A 25 9.28 -8.50 -6.33
C HIS A 25 7.79 -8.45 -6.67
N PHE A 26 7.33 -7.38 -7.30
CA PHE A 26 5.94 -7.07 -7.63
C PHE A 26 5.84 -6.39 -9.02
N PRO A 27 6.29 -7.03 -10.11
CA PRO A 27 6.52 -6.37 -11.40
C PRO A 27 5.30 -5.67 -11.99
N ASN A 28 4.10 -6.14 -11.65
CA ASN A 28 2.82 -5.57 -12.09
C ASN A 28 2.30 -4.43 -11.18
N CYS A 29 2.95 -4.16 -10.05
CA CYS A 29 2.70 -2.97 -9.26
C CYS A 29 3.46 -1.79 -9.85
N ILE A 30 2.91 -0.58 -9.72
CA ILE A 30 3.50 0.62 -10.31
C ILE A 30 3.41 1.81 -9.37
N LEU A 31 4.44 2.65 -9.42
CA LEU A 31 4.50 3.94 -8.76
C LEU A 31 3.83 5.01 -9.62
N ILE A 32 2.91 5.77 -9.03
CA ILE A 32 2.24 6.88 -9.71
C ILE A 32 2.21 8.10 -8.76
N PRO A 33 2.68 9.28 -9.19
CA PRO A 33 2.51 10.49 -8.40
C PRO A 33 1.04 10.80 -8.17
N THR A 34 0.72 11.45 -7.06
CA THR A 34 -0.63 11.97 -6.85
C THR A 34 -0.86 13.26 -7.64
N LYS A 35 -2.14 13.62 -7.88
CA LYS A 35 -2.53 14.90 -8.48
C LYS A 35 -2.03 16.13 -7.69
N SER A 36 -1.69 15.98 -6.40
CA SER A 36 -1.03 17.03 -5.63
C SER A 36 0.31 17.49 -6.23
N ASN A 37 0.95 16.66 -7.08
CA ASN A 37 2.18 17.01 -7.80
C ASN A 37 1.92 17.70 -9.16
N SER A 38 0.65 17.95 -9.53
CA SER A 38 0.34 18.69 -10.75
C SER A 38 0.86 20.13 -10.67
N LYS A 39 1.49 20.59 -11.75
CA LYS A 39 1.88 22.01 -11.93
C LYS A 39 0.68 22.89 -12.30
N VAL A 40 -0.37 22.29 -12.87
CA VAL A 40 -1.62 22.97 -13.18
C VAL A 40 -2.49 22.96 -11.93
N PRO A 41 -2.98 24.12 -11.45
CA PRO A 41 -3.95 24.18 -10.37
C PRO A 41 -5.17 23.35 -10.75
N VAL A 42 -5.37 22.24 -10.05
CA VAL A 42 -6.64 21.52 -10.10
C VAL A 42 -7.53 22.20 -9.06
N GLU A 43 -8.74 22.63 -9.42
CA GLU A 43 -9.69 23.17 -8.43
C GLU A 43 -9.87 22.16 -7.28
N GLY A 44 -9.69 22.61 -6.03
CA GLY A 44 -9.67 21.76 -4.84
C GLY A 44 -8.36 20.96 -4.60
N GLY A 45 -7.28 21.28 -5.34
CA GLY A 45 -6.10 20.42 -5.52
C GLY A 45 -5.04 20.41 -4.43
N SER A 46 -5.25 21.00 -3.25
CA SER A 46 -4.15 21.09 -2.26
C SER A 46 -3.74 19.75 -1.64
N ASN A 47 -4.54 18.68 -1.73
CA ASN A 47 -4.20 17.36 -1.18
C ASN A 47 -4.89 16.17 -1.91
N SER A 48 -5.00 16.24 -3.23
CA SER A 48 -5.67 15.16 -3.98
C SER A 48 -4.90 13.84 -3.89
N LYS A 49 -5.51 12.81 -3.27
CA LYS A 49 -4.97 11.44 -3.20
C LYS A 49 -5.15 10.65 -4.51
N ASN A 50 -5.69 11.27 -5.55
CA ASN A 50 -5.95 10.63 -6.83
C ASN A 50 -4.66 10.49 -7.66
N PRO A 51 -4.53 9.44 -8.50
CA PRO A 51 -3.42 9.29 -9.42
C PRO A 51 -3.31 10.48 -10.39
N LEU A 52 -2.09 10.97 -10.62
CA LEU A 52 -1.80 12.04 -11.58
C LEU A 52 -2.11 11.61 -13.02
N VAL A 53 -1.88 10.33 -13.33
CA VAL A 53 -2.09 9.77 -14.67
C VAL A 53 -3.11 8.63 -14.66
N VAL A 54 -3.80 8.48 -15.78
CA VAL A 54 -4.67 7.33 -16.02
C VAL A 54 -3.80 6.09 -16.17
N HIS A 55 -4.11 5.07 -15.39
CA HIS A 55 -3.37 3.82 -15.39
C HIS A 55 -4.24 2.64 -15.83
N LYS A 56 -5.56 2.71 -15.63
CA LYS A 56 -6.50 1.67 -16.05
C LYS A 56 -6.39 1.40 -17.56
N GLY A 57 -6.22 0.13 -17.93
CA GLY A 57 -6.09 -0.31 -19.33
C GLY A 57 -4.73 0.01 -19.99
N VAL A 58 -3.78 0.60 -19.27
CA VAL A 58 -2.43 0.87 -19.78
C VAL A 58 -1.50 -0.30 -19.42
N SER A 59 -0.65 -0.75 -20.35
CA SER A 59 0.32 -1.81 -20.08
C SER A 59 1.32 -1.40 -18.99
N ILE A 60 1.81 -2.39 -18.25
CA ILE A 60 2.75 -2.14 -17.15
C ILE A 60 4.08 -1.56 -17.66
N ASP A 61 4.58 -2.05 -18.81
CA ASP A 61 5.83 -1.57 -19.41
C ASP A 61 5.75 -0.08 -19.77
N LYS A 62 4.63 0.35 -20.36
CA LYS A 62 4.42 1.76 -20.69
C LYS A 62 4.38 2.62 -19.44
N LEU A 63 3.76 2.15 -18.35
CA LEU A 63 3.71 2.91 -17.12
C LEU A 63 5.06 3.01 -16.42
N TRP A 64 5.88 1.95 -16.48
CA TRP A 64 7.24 2.00 -15.98
C TRP A 64 8.14 2.90 -16.83
N GLN A 65 7.95 2.91 -18.15
CA GLN A 65 8.61 3.86 -19.04
C GLN A 65 8.21 5.31 -18.70
N ASP A 66 6.91 5.60 -18.60
CA ASP A 66 6.41 6.91 -18.20
C ASP A 66 6.89 7.31 -16.80
N TRP A 67 7.02 6.34 -15.88
CA TRP A 67 7.60 6.56 -14.56
C TRP A 67 9.03 7.09 -14.65
N ASP A 68 9.90 6.37 -15.35
CA ASP A 68 11.32 6.71 -15.49
C ASP A 68 11.49 8.04 -16.25
N ASP A 69 10.77 8.22 -17.35
CA ASP A 69 10.95 9.34 -18.28
C ASP A 69 10.33 10.65 -17.75
N LYS A 70 9.21 10.58 -17.02
CA LYS A 70 8.35 11.76 -16.77
C LYS A 70 8.02 12.00 -15.31
N HIS A 71 7.90 10.97 -14.49
CA HIS A 71 7.21 11.08 -13.20
C HIS A 71 8.12 10.95 -11.98
N LYS A 72 9.19 10.17 -12.07
CA LYS A 72 10.10 9.91 -10.94
C LYS A 72 10.62 11.19 -10.28
N ALA A 73 10.92 12.23 -11.05
CA ALA A 73 11.37 13.51 -10.50
C ALA A 73 10.27 14.37 -9.83
N ASN A 74 8.97 14.04 -10.00
CA ASN A 74 7.83 14.86 -9.57
C ASN A 74 6.91 14.12 -8.60
N CYS A 75 7.44 13.73 -7.43
CA CYS A 75 6.70 12.94 -6.44
C CYS A 75 6.68 13.52 -5.03
N SER A 76 7.30 14.69 -4.78
CA SER A 76 7.53 15.21 -3.43
C SER A 76 6.26 15.54 -2.64
N LYS A 77 5.11 15.70 -3.30
CA LYS A 77 3.81 15.99 -2.67
C LYS A 77 2.90 14.77 -2.56
N GLY A 78 3.32 13.62 -3.06
CA GLY A 78 2.59 12.37 -2.92
C GLY A 78 2.88 11.34 -3.97
N LEU A 79 2.79 10.09 -3.54
CA LEU A 79 3.13 8.90 -4.30
C LEU A 79 2.14 7.78 -3.95
N LEU A 80 1.69 7.08 -4.98
CA LEU A 80 0.83 5.92 -4.87
C LEU A 80 1.57 4.69 -5.34
N ILE A 81 1.28 3.54 -4.72
CA ILE A 81 1.44 2.24 -5.35
C ILE A 81 0.08 1.82 -5.88
N VAL A 82 0.01 1.50 -7.18
CA VAL A 82 -1.15 0.82 -7.78
C VAL A 82 -0.87 -0.69 -7.81
N MET A 83 -1.67 -1.45 -7.08
CA MET A 83 -1.51 -2.89 -6.83
C MET A 83 -2.31 -3.72 -7.82
N ARG A 84 -1.73 -4.07 -8.97
CA ARG A 84 -2.44 -4.83 -10.02
C ARG A 84 -2.39 -6.34 -9.84
N SER A 85 -1.44 -6.85 -9.06
CA SER A 85 -1.37 -8.27 -8.71
C SER A 85 -0.38 -8.48 -7.56
N HIS A 86 -0.49 -9.61 -6.87
CA HIS A 86 0.51 -10.16 -5.94
C HIS A 86 0.89 -9.33 -4.72
N MET A 87 0.54 -8.05 -4.64
CA MET A 87 0.68 -7.24 -3.43
C MET A 87 -0.67 -7.10 -2.72
N LEU A 88 -0.65 -7.19 -1.40
CA LEU A 88 -1.77 -6.92 -0.52
C LEU A 88 -1.31 -5.98 0.58
N VAL A 89 -2.16 -5.03 0.95
CA VAL A 89 -1.92 -4.12 2.06
C VAL A 89 -3.14 -4.10 2.97
N LEU A 90 -2.91 -4.27 4.27
CA LEU A 90 -3.90 -3.96 5.29
C LEU A 90 -3.73 -2.48 5.66
N ASP A 91 -4.70 -1.66 5.26
CA ASP A 91 -4.76 -0.24 5.57
C ASP A 91 -5.64 -0.05 6.80
N VAL A 92 -5.00 0.04 7.96
CA VAL A 92 -5.65 0.19 9.27
C VAL A 92 -5.73 1.67 9.60
N ASP A 93 -6.94 2.20 9.70
CA ASP A 93 -7.23 3.63 9.89
C ASP A 93 -7.49 3.99 11.36
N ASP A 94 -6.95 3.17 12.28
CA ASP A 94 -7.07 3.35 13.73
C ASP A 94 -5.83 2.78 14.43
N GLU A 95 -5.26 3.55 15.36
CA GLU A 95 -4.00 3.23 16.01
C GLU A 95 -4.15 2.13 17.05
N ASP A 96 -5.23 2.14 17.83
CA ASP A 96 -5.49 1.14 18.86
C ASP A 96 -5.75 -0.24 18.23
N VAL A 97 -6.52 -0.27 17.14
CA VAL A 97 -6.75 -1.50 16.37
C VAL A 97 -5.43 -2.01 15.76
N ALA A 98 -4.59 -1.14 15.22
CA ALA A 98 -3.30 -1.56 14.69
C ALA A 98 -2.36 -2.12 15.78
N HIS A 99 -2.36 -1.53 16.99
CA HIS A 99 -1.61 -2.04 18.12
C HIS A 99 -2.12 -3.40 18.61
N ARG A 100 -3.45 -3.59 18.65
CA ARG A 100 -4.06 -4.88 18.94
C ARG A 100 -3.61 -5.93 17.92
N LEU A 101 -3.72 -5.64 16.62
CA LEU A 101 -3.26 -6.54 15.56
C LEU A 101 -1.77 -6.88 15.69
N LEU A 102 -0.90 -5.91 16.05
CA LEU A 102 0.53 -6.18 16.28
C LEU A 102 0.79 -7.14 17.45
N ASN A 103 -0.10 -7.17 18.45
CA ASN A 103 0.00 -8.11 19.56
C ASN A 103 -0.50 -9.50 19.15
N ASP A 104 -1.63 -9.54 18.45
CA ASP A 104 -2.29 -10.78 18.04
C ASP A 104 -1.50 -11.50 16.92
N PHE A 105 -0.88 -10.73 16.01
CA PHE A 105 -0.15 -11.23 14.84
C PHE A 105 1.28 -10.68 14.82
N PRO A 106 2.24 -11.37 15.49
CA PRO A 106 3.63 -10.93 15.57
C PRO A 106 4.32 -10.74 14.22
N SER A 107 3.85 -11.42 13.16
CA SER A 107 4.31 -11.27 11.78
C SER A 107 4.24 -9.82 11.28
N LEU A 108 3.26 -9.03 11.75
CA LEU A 108 3.13 -7.60 11.45
C LEU A 108 4.36 -6.77 11.89
N LYS A 109 5.13 -7.26 12.88
CA LYS A 109 6.36 -6.60 13.36
C LYS A 109 7.54 -6.77 12.40
N THR A 110 7.45 -7.72 11.47
CA THR A 110 8.55 -8.06 10.55
C THR A 110 8.31 -7.53 9.13
N THR A 111 7.05 -7.30 8.75
CA THR A 111 6.75 -6.81 7.41
C THR A 111 7.09 -5.35 7.18
N ALA A 112 7.25 -4.94 5.91
CA ALA A 112 7.29 -3.54 5.51
C ALA A 112 6.04 -2.83 6.04
N THR A 113 6.26 -1.72 6.75
CA THR A 113 5.22 -1.05 7.54
C THR A 113 5.39 0.45 7.45
N GLN A 114 4.27 1.13 7.19
CA GLN A 114 4.21 2.58 7.11
C GLN A 114 3.23 3.13 8.15
N LYS A 115 3.68 4.03 9.01
CA LYS A 115 2.82 4.82 9.90
C LYS A 115 2.05 5.85 9.08
N THR A 116 0.78 6.02 9.40
CA THR A 116 -0.11 7.04 8.85
C THR A 116 -0.48 8.06 9.93
N SER A 117 -1.33 9.05 9.60
CA SER A 117 -1.86 9.99 10.59
C SER A 117 -2.71 9.32 11.67
N SER A 118 -3.42 8.25 11.31
CA SER A 118 -4.48 7.62 12.13
C SER A 118 -4.19 6.15 12.46
N GLY A 119 -3.26 5.51 11.76
CA GLY A 119 -3.00 4.08 11.89
C GLY A 119 -1.78 3.64 11.06
N TYR A 120 -1.89 2.52 10.34
CA TYR A 120 -0.73 1.84 9.74
C TYR A 120 -1.10 1.15 8.42
N HIS A 121 -0.14 1.09 7.50
CA HIS A 121 -0.19 0.19 6.35
C HIS A 121 0.76 -0.98 6.59
N PHE A 122 0.26 -2.21 6.53
CA PHE A 122 1.07 -3.43 6.59
C PHE A 122 1.06 -4.11 5.22
N PHE A 123 2.24 -4.31 4.64
CA PHE A 123 2.38 -4.81 3.26
C PHE A 123 2.64 -6.31 3.25
N PHE A 124 2.11 -7.04 2.28
CA PHE A 124 2.31 -8.49 2.13
C PHE A 124 2.38 -8.87 0.66
N ARG A 125 2.98 -10.02 0.39
CA ARG A 125 2.71 -10.77 -0.82
C ARG A 125 1.39 -11.52 -0.64
N ARG A 126 0.50 -11.29 -1.60
CA ARG A 126 -0.77 -12.00 -1.73
C ARG A 126 -0.49 -13.47 -2.07
N THR A 127 -1.11 -14.39 -1.32
CA THR A 127 -0.95 -15.83 -1.47
C THR A 127 -1.99 -16.43 -2.42
N ALA A 128 -1.76 -17.66 -2.88
CA ALA A 128 -2.74 -18.40 -3.70
C ALA A 128 -4.08 -18.64 -2.98
N ALA A 129 -4.07 -18.70 -1.64
CA ALA A 129 -5.28 -18.79 -0.83
C ALA A 129 -6.19 -17.58 -1.03
N CYS A 130 -5.62 -16.37 -1.13
CA CYS A 130 -6.37 -15.15 -1.41
C CYS A 130 -7.07 -15.21 -2.78
N ASP A 131 -6.40 -15.77 -3.79
CA ASP A 131 -6.96 -15.93 -5.13
C ASP A 131 -8.07 -16.96 -5.18
N LYS A 132 -7.88 -18.09 -4.48
CA LYS A 132 -8.86 -19.18 -4.41
C LYS A 132 -10.22 -18.71 -3.88
N ILE A 133 -10.23 -17.81 -2.90
CA ILE A 133 -11.47 -17.29 -2.30
C ILE A 133 -11.98 -16.01 -2.94
N GLY A 134 -11.25 -15.44 -3.91
CA GLY A 134 -11.61 -14.16 -4.52
C GLY A 134 -11.52 -12.98 -3.55
N LEU A 135 -10.49 -12.94 -2.70
CA LEU A 135 -10.24 -11.78 -1.83
C LEU A 135 -9.80 -10.59 -2.70
N PHE A 136 -10.56 -9.52 -2.77
CA PHE A 136 -10.24 -8.36 -3.63
C PHE A 136 -10.16 -7.06 -2.83
N ASP A 137 -9.68 -5.99 -3.46
CA ASP A 137 -9.69 -4.64 -2.89
C ASP A 137 -11.08 -4.28 -2.36
N LYS A 138 -11.16 -3.97 -1.07
CA LYS A 138 -12.43 -3.67 -0.42
C LYS A 138 -12.24 -2.85 0.84
N ALA A 139 -12.99 -1.75 0.93
CA ALA A 139 -13.04 -0.91 2.12
C ALA A 139 -14.11 -1.42 3.09
N ARG A 140 -13.85 -1.26 4.40
CA ARG A 140 -14.85 -1.46 5.47
C ARG A 140 -15.63 -2.78 5.35
N CYS A 141 -14.91 -3.88 5.12
CA CYS A 141 -15.49 -5.21 4.88
C CYS A 141 -15.28 -6.21 6.02
N LEU A 142 -14.46 -5.85 7.01
CA LEU A 142 -14.21 -6.67 8.18
C LEU A 142 -15.09 -6.20 9.35
N PHE A 143 -15.60 -7.14 10.13
CA PHE A 143 -16.52 -6.89 11.24
C PHE A 143 -16.09 -7.66 12.47
N ASP A 144 -16.19 -7.02 13.64
CA ASP A 144 -15.96 -7.70 14.92
C ASP A 144 -17.12 -8.64 15.32
N SER A 145 -16.98 -9.29 16.48
CA SER A 145 -17.98 -10.20 17.04
C SER A 145 -19.34 -9.53 17.27
N ASP A 146 -19.36 -8.22 17.51
CA ASP A 146 -20.56 -7.42 17.73
C ASP A 146 -21.14 -6.87 16.40
N LYS A 147 -20.63 -7.33 15.26
CA LYS A 147 -20.98 -6.86 13.91
C LYS A 147 -20.71 -5.37 13.69
N LYS A 148 -19.74 -4.80 14.40
CA LYS A 148 -19.24 -3.44 14.12
C LYS A 148 -18.14 -3.51 13.09
N VAL A 149 -18.16 -2.55 12.16
CA VAL A 149 -17.15 -2.41 11.12
C VAL A 149 -15.79 -2.17 11.76
N LEU A 150 -14.82 -3.03 11.46
CA LEU A 150 -13.43 -2.82 11.83
C LEU A 150 -12.81 -1.74 10.91
N PRO A 151 -11.96 -0.86 11.44
CA PRO A 151 -11.34 0.23 10.68
C PRO A 151 -10.17 -0.28 9.80
N ILE A 152 -10.37 -1.41 9.12
CA ILE A 152 -9.37 -2.08 8.29
C ILE A 152 -9.91 -2.17 6.86
N ASP A 153 -9.14 -1.62 5.94
CA ASP A 153 -9.37 -1.76 4.51
C ASP A 153 -8.38 -2.78 3.93
N ILE A 154 -8.86 -3.64 3.03
CA ILE A 154 -8.02 -4.55 2.27
C ILE A 154 -7.70 -3.85 0.95
N LYS A 155 -6.43 -3.55 0.72
CA LYS A 155 -5.97 -2.93 -0.53
C LYS A 155 -5.16 -3.93 -1.35
N THR A 156 -5.65 -4.27 -2.53
CA THR A 156 -5.00 -5.25 -3.42
C THR A 156 -5.56 -5.08 -4.84
N VAL A 157 -5.48 -6.10 -5.70
CA VAL A 157 -6.15 -6.08 -7.00
C VAL A 157 -7.68 -6.05 -6.81
N CYS A 158 -8.38 -5.28 -7.64
CA CYS A 158 -9.84 -5.23 -7.68
C CYS A 158 -10.40 -6.44 -8.45
N SER A 159 -11.66 -6.80 -8.21
CA SER A 159 -12.34 -7.91 -8.91
C SER A 159 -12.41 -7.75 -10.43
N THR A 160 -12.33 -6.52 -10.94
CA THR A 160 -12.30 -6.22 -12.38
C THR A 160 -10.91 -6.31 -13.00
N GLY A 161 -9.90 -6.72 -12.23
CA GLY A 161 -8.50 -6.78 -12.65
C GLY A 161 -7.79 -5.42 -12.64
N THR A 162 -8.48 -4.33 -12.30
CA THR A 162 -7.82 -3.04 -12.03
C THR A 162 -7.04 -3.10 -10.72
N GLY A 163 -5.98 -2.31 -10.58
CA GLY A 163 -5.24 -2.28 -9.31
C GLY A 163 -5.90 -1.35 -8.30
N GLY A 164 -6.05 -1.81 -7.06
CA GLY A 164 -6.27 -0.94 -5.92
C GLY A 164 -5.08 0.00 -5.74
N ALA A 165 -5.26 1.09 -4.99
CA ALA A 165 -4.21 2.09 -4.81
C ALA A 165 -4.00 2.40 -3.33
N ILE A 166 -2.73 2.53 -2.94
CA ILE A 166 -2.34 2.94 -1.60
C ILE A 166 -1.33 4.08 -1.66
N SER A 167 -1.52 5.09 -0.80
CA SER A 167 -0.61 6.23 -0.69
C SER A 167 0.57 5.91 0.21
N ILE A 168 1.78 6.18 -0.28
CA ILE A 168 3.03 5.93 0.46
C ILE A 168 3.86 7.20 0.62
N PHE A 169 4.87 7.18 1.49
CA PHE A 169 5.89 8.22 1.54
C PHE A 169 6.42 8.50 0.11
N PRO A 170 6.59 9.76 -0.31
CA PRO A 170 6.57 11.00 0.49
C PRO A 170 5.19 11.68 0.60
N SER A 171 4.08 10.97 0.44
CA SER A 171 2.76 11.56 0.70
C SER A 171 2.67 12.13 2.12
N PRO A 172 1.92 13.23 2.33
CA PRO A 172 1.80 13.86 3.65
C PRO A 172 1.37 12.86 4.73
N ASN A 173 1.96 13.00 5.91
CA ASN A 173 1.66 12.19 7.11
C ASN A 173 1.93 10.68 6.94
N LYS A 174 2.72 10.26 5.95
CA LYS A 174 3.18 8.88 5.79
C LYS A 174 4.66 8.78 6.12
N LYS A 175 5.04 7.84 6.98
CA LYS A 175 6.43 7.60 7.37
C LYS A 175 6.71 6.10 7.41
N TRP A 176 7.81 5.66 6.81
CA TRP A 176 8.24 4.26 6.90
C TRP A 176 8.74 3.98 8.32
N ILE A 177 8.22 2.90 8.92
CA ILE A 177 8.82 2.26 10.09
C ILE A 177 9.83 1.21 9.62
N ARG A 178 9.44 0.46 8.59
CA ARG A 178 10.26 -0.48 7.82
C ARG A 178 9.92 -0.26 6.36
N ALA A 179 10.86 0.22 5.55
CA ALA A 179 10.59 0.51 4.16
C ALA A 179 10.46 -0.78 3.36
N LEU A 180 9.78 -0.71 2.21
CA LEU A 180 9.57 -1.85 1.32
C LEU A 180 10.88 -2.57 0.96
N TYR A 181 11.92 -1.79 0.66
CA TYR A 181 13.21 -2.31 0.17
C TYR A 181 14.18 -2.74 1.29
N ASP A 182 13.83 -2.57 2.56
CA ASP A 182 14.73 -2.93 3.66
C ASP A 182 14.80 -4.45 3.88
N HIS A 183 13.73 -5.17 3.52
CA HIS A 183 13.59 -6.61 3.72
C HIS A 183 12.84 -7.26 2.54
N PRO A 184 13.03 -8.56 2.29
CA PRO A 184 12.21 -9.29 1.33
C PRO A 184 10.72 -9.20 1.68
N PRO A 185 9.83 -9.16 0.68
CA PRO A 185 8.40 -9.22 0.95
C PRO A 185 8.04 -10.55 1.59
N ILE A 186 7.22 -10.50 2.64
CA ILE A 186 6.68 -11.69 3.30
C ILE A 186 5.30 -12.02 2.75
N ASP A 187 4.99 -13.30 2.64
CA ASP A 187 3.65 -13.77 2.30
C ASP A 187 2.65 -13.39 3.40
N LEU A 188 1.38 -13.19 3.02
CA LEU A 188 0.31 -13.03 4.00
C LEU A 188 0.25 -14.30 4.87
N PRO A 189 0.52 -14.20 6.18
CA PRO A 189 0.55 -15.35 7.07
C PRO A 189 -0.83 -16.02 7.17
N ASP A 190 -0.84 -17.35 7.36
CA ASP A 190 -2.07 -18.14 7.40
C ASP A 190 -3.01 -17.71 8.53
N ASP A 191 -2.49 -17.42 9.72
CA ASP A 191 -3.27 -16.96 10.87
C ASP A 191 -3.96 -15.60 10.61
N LEU A 192 -3.25 -14.67 9.98
CA LEU A 192 -3.80 -13.37 9.58
C LEU A 192 -4.79 -13.51 8.41
N PHE A 193 -4.55 -14.45 7.49
CA PHE A 193 -5.49 -14.77 6.42
C PHE A 193 -6.79 -15.36 6.98
N GLU A 194 -6.71 -16.32 7.91
CA GLU A 194 -7.87 -16.89 8.61
C GLU A 194 -8.64 -15.80 9.36
N TYR A 195 -7.94 -14.91 10.08
CA TYR A 195 -8.57 -13.76 10.72
C TYR A 195 -9.35 -12.90 9.72
N ILE A 196 -8.76 -12.58 8.57
CA ILE A 196 -9.43 -11.82 7.52
C ILE A 196 -10.69 -12.56 7.07
N VAL A 197 -10.59 -13.86 6.78
CA VAL A 197 -11.71 -14.68 6.31
C VAL A 197 -12.84 -14.69 7.33
N ASP A 198 -12.53 -14.98 8.59
CA ASP A 198 -13.49 -15.10 9.69
C ASP A 198 -14.22 -13.78 9.98
N HIS A 199 -13.61 -12.63 9.68
CA HIS A 199 -14.20 -11.31 9.93
C HIS A 199 -14.81 -10.70 8.66
N HIS A 200 -14.61 -11.30 7.48
CA HIS A 200 -15.04 -10.72 6.22
C HIS A 200 -16.52 -11.00 5.95
N LYS A 201 -17.30 -9.95 5.66
CA LYS A 201 -18.75 -10.06 5.49
C LYS A 201 -19.23 -11.00 4.36
N ASP A 202 -18.39 -11.25 3.37
CA ASP A 202 -18.77 -12.09 2.22
C ASP A 202 -18.35 -13.56 2.40
N PHE A 203 -17.58 -13.88 3.44
CA PHE A 203 -17.11 -15.24 3.73
C PHE A 203 -17.72 -15.84 5.00
N GLN A 204 -18.44 -15.02 5.77
CA GLN A 204 -19.33 -15.44 6.85
C GLN A 204 -20.67 -15.97 6.32
#